data_AF-A0A947NN81-F1
#
_entry.id   AF-A0A947NN81-F1
#
_cell.length_a   1.000
_cell.length_b   1.000
_cell.length_c   1.000
_cell.angle_alpha   90.00
_cell.angle_beta   90.00
_cell.angle_gamma   90.00
#
_symmetry.space_group_name_H-M   'P 1'
#
loop_
_entity.id
_entity.type
_entity.pdbx_description
1 polymer ?
#
loop_
_entity_poly.entity_id
_entity_poly.type
_entity_poly.pdbx_seq_one_letter_code
_entity_poly.pdbx_strand_id
1 'polypeptide(L)'
;MKKITFAILILFILVAPITAYSADPWVATNDRIGLNVHWALGGFGMDDLYQQRLHQSRTTWVREHFYTEVFMVENPEAWFERYDSILEKYEDEGIKVLGMLAYGVTNGDFYQPDLDVWEEFVRSVVYRYKDKVEAWEIWNEPDSPTYLTPHNPETYGPILERAYRTIKNIDPEALVLNGGLSWFNWYFAERLFQDYGDYFDRLAVHGYYCENQNSQEMMSHLDTLRSVVGTYRPGEQIWITEFGCSTGSVKVTEQSQADYLDDATKLLLETGFVDKIFLYNVRNRETGDSYEDSFGLLDLNMSPRLSWHWYRKLPYGPYDQKRISFSLEQKHASELKAVLERYFGEGKIPVTQENWYKLVNAYIYGGYPVIAIVQSLRFGGKTIHPEMHYNYWQESNDYTEYIGKDLVKGRFVYAYGKARLPILTEQAKATELKQKLQSQFALENLRINDTNWVKLFNSYAYGGYPVEAIARAVIYGGKTVHTSIPWKFWQEHPDYQEYIQKSVPSF
;
A
#
# COMPACT_ATOMS: atom_id res chain seq x y z
N MET A 1 64.01 16.32 20.89
CA MET A 1 62.69 16.79 20.41
C MET A 1 62.08 15.71 19.54
N LYS A 2 60.84 15.34 19.86
CA LYS A 2 60.02 14.30 19.22
C LYS A 2 59.82 14.58 17.72
N LYS A 3 59.92 13.55 16.88
CA LYS A 3 59.03 13.40 15.71
C LYS A 3 58.60 11.93 15.62
N ILE A 4 57.33 11.73 15.96
CA ILE A 4 56.57 10.50 15.89
C ILE A 4 56.14 10.36 14.42
N THR A 5 56.57 9.29 13.76
CA THR A 5 56.05 8.90 12.45
C THR A 5 54.90 7.93 12.69
N PHE A 6 53.66 8.42 12.57
CA PHE A 6 52.46 7.60 12.70
C PHE A 6 52.19 6.97 11.33
N ALA A 7 52.49 5.68 11.18
CA ALA A 7 52.06 4.90 10.03
C ALA A 7 50.59 4.51 10.24
N ILE A 8 49.67 5.21 9.56
CA ILE A 8 48.25 4.84 9.54
C ILE A 8 48.11 3.70 8.54
N LEU A 9 47.97 2.48 9.06
CA LEU A 9 47.54 1.32 8.29
C LEU A 9 46.02 1.45 8.08
N ILE A 10 45.60 1.94 6.91
CA ILE A 10 44.18 1.99 6.53
C ILE A 10 43.77 0.56 6.12
N LEU A 11 43.12 -0.14 7.04
CA LEU A 11 42.46 -1.41 6.77
C LEU A 11 41.16 -1.11 6.01
N PHE A 12 41.15 -1.33 4.68
CA PHE A 12 39.92 -1.36 3.90
C PHE A 12 39.08 -2.57 4.33
N ILE A 13 38.18 -2.37 5.29
CA ILE A 13 37.03 -3.25 5.44
C ILE A 13 36.09 -2.89 4.29
N LEU A 14 36.09 -3.74 3.26
CA LEU A 14 35.01 -3.82 2.28
C LEU A 14 33.73 -4.21 3.04
N VAL A 15 33.04 -3.23 3.57
CA VAL A 15 31.63 -3.36 3.90
C VAL A 15 30.91 -3.36 2.55
N ALA A 16 30.61 -4.55 2.03
CA ALA A 16 29.63 -4.66 0.97
C ALA A 16 28.33 -3.99 1.47
N PRO A 17 27.74 -3.05 0.73
CA PRO A 17 26.44 -2.51 1.10
C PRO A 17 25.41 -3.63 0.96
N ILE A 18 25.06 -4.27 2.08
CA ILE A 18 23.80 -4.99 2.18
C ILE A 18 22.73 -3.92 2.35
N THR A 19 22.04 -3.61 1.25
CA THR A 19 20.59 -3.38 1.14
C THR A 19 20.33 -2.62 -0.17
N ALA A 20 20.39 -3.32 -1.30
CA ALA A 20 19.44 -2.97 -2.35
C ALA A 20 18.08 -3.36 -1.78
N TYR A 21 17.31 -2.40 -1.26
CA TYR A 21 15.87 -2.54 -1.23
C TYR A 21 15.48 -2.79 -2.69
N SER A 22 15.18 -4.03 -3.08
CA SER A 22 14.51 -4.21 -4.36
C SER A 22 13.15 -3.56 -4.20
N ALA A 23 12.91 -2.49 -4.95
CA ALA A 23 11.58 -1.91 -5.14
C ALA A 23 10.56 -3.05 -5.29
N ASP A 24 9.39 -2.90 -4.67
CA ASP A 24 8.34 -3.90 -4.83
C ASP A 24 7.93 -3.92 -6.31
N PRO A 25 8.09 -5.04 -7.03
CA PRO A 25 7.74 -5.12 -8.45
C PRO A 25 6.25 -4.90 -8.69
N TRP A 26 5.41 -5.01 -7.65
CA TRP A 26 3.97 -4.77 -7.70
C TRP A 26 3.57 -3.38 -7.22
N VAL A 27 4.52 -2.46 -7.11
CA VAL A 27 4.21 -1.09 -6.68
C VAL A 27 3.40 -0.33 -7.74
N ALA A 28 3.71 -0.55 -9.02
CA ALA A 28 3.08 0.07 -10.18
C ALA A 28 2.26 -0.97 -10.95
N THR A 29 0.93 -0.84 -10.87
CA THR A 29 -0.03 -1.81 -11.38
C THR A 29 -1.31 -1.08 -11.83
N ASN A 30 -2.11 -1.69 -12.69
CA ASN A 30 -3.31 -1.07 -13.26
C ASN A 30 -4.45 -0.84 -12.24
N ASP A 31 -4.40 -1.44 -11.05
CA ASP A 31 -5.32 -1.13 -9.93
C ASP A 31 -4.95 0.15 -9.16
N ARG A 32 -3.70 0.61 -9.32
CA ARG A 32 -3.17 1.84 -8.73
C ARG A 32 -2.95 2.93 -9.76
N ILE A 33 -2.71 2.57 -11.02
CA ILE A 33 -2.46 3.50 -12.12
C ILE A 33 -3.64 3.43 -13.08
N GLY A 34 -4.43 4.50 -13.11
CA GLY A 34 -5.54 4.68 -14.05
C GLY A 34 -5.21 5.71 -15.13
N LEU A 35 -6.21 6.00 -15.97
CA LEU A 35 -6.10 7.02 -17.03
C LEU A 35 -7.15 8.10 -16.84
N ASN A 36 -6.76 9.36 -17.05
CA ASN A 36 -7.71 10.41 -17.39
C ASN A 36 -8.25 10.13 -18.80
N VAL A 37 -9.58 10.04 -18.88
CA VAL A 37 -10.31 9.78 -20.10
C VAL A 37 -11.39 10.84 -20.25
N HIS A 38 -11.53 11.34 -21.48
CA HIS A 38 -12.65 12.21 -21.85
C HIS A 38 -13.50 11.44 -22.88
N TRP A 39 -13.86 10.19 -22.58
CA TRP A 39 -14.44 9.33 -23.61
C TRP A 39 -15.89 9.74 -23.90
N ALA A 40 -16.69 9.94 -22.85
CA ALA A 40 -18.06 10.41 -23.00
C ALA A 40 -18.12 11.75 -23.77
N LEU A 41 -17.26 12.71 -23.39
CA LEU A 41 -17.26 14.08 -23.95
C LEU A 41 -16.48 14.26 -25.26
N GLY A 42 -15.45 13.43 -25.52
CA GLY A 42 -14.47 13.69 -26.58
C GLY A 42 -14.14 12.49 -27.48
N GLY A 43 -14.68 11.31 -27.20
CA GLY A 43 -14.37 10.09 -27.95
C GLY A 43 -15.27 9.81 -29.16
N PHE A 44 -16.06 10.79 -29.62
CA PHE A 44 -16.96 10.63 -30.77
C PHE A 44 -16.21 10.09 -32.00
N GLY A 45 -16.77 9.04 -32.62
CA GLY A 45 -16.19 8.37 -33.78
C GLY A 45 -15.00 7.45 -33.47
N MET A 46 -14.60 7.32 -32.20
CA MET A 46 -13.44 6.52 -31.78
C MET A 46 -13.80 5.45 -30.72
N ASP A 47 -15.08 5.19 -30.49
CA ASP A 47 -15.54 4.31 -29.40
C ASP A 47 -14.89 2.91 -29.42
N ASP A 48 -14.86 2.26 -30.57
CA ASP A 48 -14.26 0.92 -30.70
C ASP A 48 -12.76 0.96 -30.37
N LEU A 49 -12.08 2.04 -30.72
CA LEU A 49 -10.65 2.22 -30.41
C LEU A 49 -10.43 2.51 -28.92
N TYR A 50 -11.28 3.30 -28.27
CA TYR A 50 -11.21 3.49 -26.82
C TYR A 50 -11.38 2.16 -26.09
N GLN A 51 -12.45 1.41 -26.41
CA GLN A 51 -12.68 0.10 -25.81
C GLN A 51 -11.49 -0.84 -26.06
N GLN A 52 -11.04 -0.95 -27.31
CA GLN A 52 -9.90 -1.79 -27.67
C GLN A 52 -8.64 -1.41 -26.89
N ARG A 53 -8.33 -0.11 -26.75
CA ARG A 53 -7.12 0.35 -26.07
C ARG A 53 -7.17 0.11 -24.56
N LEU A 54 -8.31 0.36 -23.93
CA LEU A 54 -8.49 0.09 -22.50
C LEU A 54 -8.40 -1.42 -22.20
N HIS A 55 -8.99 -2.25 -23.05
CA HIS A 55 -8.87 -3.71 -22.97
C HIS A 55 -7.40 -4.17 -23.15
N GLN A 56 -6.73 -3.71 -24.21
CA GLN A 56 -5.34 -4.08 -24.51
C GLN A 56 -4.34 -3.67 -23.41
N SER A 57 -4.62 -2.54 -22.76
CA SER A 57 -3.78 -2.04 -21.66
C SER A 57 -4.15 -2.66 -20.32
N ARG A 58 -5.24 -3.43 -20.23
CA ARG A 58 -5.72 -4.06 -19.00
C ARG A 58 -6.04 -3.00 -17.93
N THR A 59 -6.46 -1.81 -18.39
CA THR A 59 -6.81 -0.68 -17.53
C THR A 59 -7.91 -1.09 -16.57
N THR A 60 -7.82 -0.71 -15.29
CA THR A 60 -8.87 -1.03 -14.31
C THR A 60 -9.51 0.19 -13.67
N TRP A 61 -8.92 1.38 -13.86
CA TRP A 61 -9.45 2.65 -13.38
C TRP A 61 -9.37 3.70 -14.48
N VAL A 62 -10.46 4.45 -14.62
CA VAL A 62 -10.50 5.65 -15.45
C VAL A 62 -11.07 6.82 -14.66
N ARG A 63 -10.64 8.03 -15.00
CA ARG A 63 -11.24 9.28 -14.51
C ARG A 63 -12.00 9.93 -15.66
N GLU A 64 -13.32 9.99 -15.55
CA GLU A 64 -14.24 10.50 -16.58
C GLU A 64 -14.90 11.79 -16.10
N HIS A 65 -15.11 12.72 -17.02
CA HIS A 65 -15.56 14.07 -16.72
C HIS A 65 -17.08 14.17 -16.87
N PHE A 66 -17.76 14.81 -15.93
CA PHE A 66 -19.20 15.11 -15.98
C PHE A 66 -19.37 16.61 -15.80
N TYR A 67 -19.83 17.29 -16.85
CA TYR A 67 -19.98 18.74 -16.81
C TYR A 67 -21.44 19.18 -16.62
N THR A 68 -21.71 20.04 -15.63
CA THR A 68 -23.02 20.65 -15.38
C THR A 68 -23.61 21.23 -16.67
N GLU A 69 -22.78 21.88 -17.48
CA GLU A 69 -23.17 22.45 -18.78
C GLU A 69 -23.75 21.46 -19.80
N VAL A 70 -23.51 20.15 -19.66
CA VAL A 70 -24.05 19.15 -20.61
C VAL A 70 -25.31 18.48 -20.06
N PHE A 71 -25.50 18.48 -18.74
CA PHE A 71 -26.63 17.82 -18.08
C PHE A 71 -27.75 18.80 -17.68
N MET A 72 -27.43 20.08 -17.46
CA MET A 72 -28.39 21.12 -17.06
C MET A 72 -28.84 21.98 -18.25
N VAL A 73 -28.87 21.39 -19.45
CA VAL A 73 -29.40 22.01 -20.69
C VAL A 73 -30.88 21.68 -20.87
N GLU A 74 -31.55 22.38 -21.80
CA GLU A 74 -32.99 22.14 -22.08
C GLU A 74 -33.29 20.70 -22.53
N ASN A 75 -32.36 20.03 -23.22
CA ASN A 75 -32.53 18.66 -23.75
C ASN A 75 -31.31 17.77 -23.44
N PRO A 76 -31.14 17.29 -22.20
CA PRO A 76 -29.94 16.56 -21.79
C PRO A 76 -29.97 15.07 -22.15
N GLU A 77 -31.07 14.55 -22.71
CA GLU A 77 -31.28 13.12 -22.97
C GLU A 77 -30.18 12.50 -23.84
N ALA A 78 -29.75 13.19 -24.90
CA ALA A 78 -28.66 12.69 -25.76
C ALA A 78 -27.33 12.56 -25.01
N TRP A 79 -27.06 13.43 -24.02
CA TRP A 79 -25.90 13.30 -23.16
C TRP A 79 -26.08 12.13 -22.19
N PHE A 80 -27.25 11.98 -21.56
CA PHE A 80 -27.51 10.80 -20.74
C PHE A 80 -27.33 9.49 -21.51
N GLU A 81 -27.88 9.37 -22.72
CA GLU A 81 -27.69 8.19 -23.58
C GLU A 81 -26.22 7.95 -23.93
N ARG A 82 -25.47 9.02 -24.19
CA ARG A 82 -24.02 8.93 -24.44
C ARG A 82 -23.28 8.36 -23.24
N TYR A 83 -23.54 8.89 -22.04
CA TYR A 83 -22.89 8.42 -20.82
C TYR A 83 -23.34 7.02 -20.42
N ASP A 84 -24.63 6.67 -20.58
CA ASP A 84 -25.13 5.31 -20.35
C ASP A 84 -24.32 4.30 -21.17
N SER A 85 -24.16 4.56 -22.47
CA SER A 85 -23.42 3.69 -23.38
C SER A 85 -21.94 3.56 -23.01
N ILE A 86 -21.30 4.65 -22.58
CA ILE A 86 -19.88 4.62 -22.20
C ILE A 86 -19.66 3.94 -20.85
N LEU A 87 -20.50 4.22 -19.85
CA LEU A 87 -20.40 3.59 -18.54
C LEU A 87 -20.73 2.10 -18.60
N GLU A 88 -21.65 1.67 -19.47
CA GLU A 88 -21.89 0.24 -19.75
C GLU A 88 -20.64 -0.45 -20.33
N LYS A 89 -19.91 0.22 -21.24
CA LYS A 89 -18.64 -0.33 -21.77
C LYS A 89 -17.55 -0.44 -20.71
N TYR A 90 -17.48 0.48 -19.75
CA TYR A 90 -16.55 0.33 -18.61
C TYR A 90 -16.93 -0.85 -17.73
N GLU A 91 -18.22 -0.97 -17.41
CA GLU A 91 -18.78 -2.06 -16.60
C GLU A 91 -18.51 -3.44 -17.24
N ASP A 92 -18.75 -3.58 -18.55
CA ASP A 92 -18.51 -4.82 -19.32
C ASP A 92 -17.03 -5.26 -19.29
N GLU A 93 -16.10 -4.30 -19.29
CA GLU A 93 -14.66 -4.54 -19.18
C GLU A 93 -14.20 -4.64 -17.71
N GLY A 94 -15.11 -4.43 -16.75
CA GLY A 94 -14.82 -4.41 -15.31
C GLY A 94 -13.86 -3.29 -14.88
N ILE A 95 -13.93 -2.16 -15.59
CA ILE A 95 -13.20 -0.92 -15.37
C ILE A 95 -14.00 -0.04 -14.40
N LYS A 96 -13.31 0.46 -13.37
CA LYS A 96 -13.87 1.35 -12.37
C LYS A 96 -13.75 2.81 -12.79
N VAL A 97 -14.71 3.63 -12.40
CA VAL A 97 -14.80 5.03 -12.78
C VAL A 97 -14.64 5.92 -11.56
N LEU A 98 -13.70 6.86 -11.65
CA LEU A 98 -13.69 8.09 -10.88
C LEU A 98 -14.45 9.16 -11.68
N GLY A 99 -15.67 9.48 -11.26
CA GLY A 99 -16.51 10.49 -11.91
C GLY A 99 -16.21 11.87 -11.37
N MET A 100 -15.64 12.75 -12.18
CA MET A 100 -15.39 14.13 -11.80
C MET A 100 -16.61 15.01 -12.13
N LEU A 101 -17.23 15.59 -11.11
CA LEU A 101 -18.36 16.51 -11.24
C LEU A 101 -17.84 17.95 -11.26
N ALA A 102 -18.06 18.68 -12.34
CA ALA A 102 -17.68 20.09 -12.50
C ALA A 102 -18.57 20.72 -13.59
N TYR A 103 -18.40 21.91 -14.14
CA TYR A 103 -18.18 23.17 -13.43
C TYR A 103 -19.55 23.89 -13.30
N GLY A 104 -19.64 25.17 -13.65
CA GLY A 104 -20.90 25.90 -13.78
C GLY A 104 -21.76 25.47 -14.98
N VAL A 105 -22.92 26.11 -15.12
CA VAL A 105 -23.96 25.77 -16.12
C VAL A 105 -23.58 26.18 -17.55
N THR A 106 -22.54 26.98 -17.72
CA THR A 106 -22.03 27.42 -19.02
C THR A 106 -20.55 27.11 -19.16
N ASN A 107 -20.11 26.82 -20.39
CA ASN A 107 -18.71 26.52 -20.68
C ASN A 107 -17.79 27.64 -20.19
N GLY A 108 -16.76 27.26 -19.43
CA GLY A 108 -15.82 28.19 -18.83
C GLY A 108 -16.36 28.99 -17.63
N ASP A 109 -17.53 28.63 -17.10
CA ASP A 109 -18.04 29.20 -15.85
C ASP A 109 -17.35 28.54 -14.65
N PHE A 110 -16.32 29.23 -14.17
CA PHE A 110 -15.49 28.84 -13.04
C PHE A 110 -15.80 29.66 -11.79
N TYR A 111 -17.02 30.18 -11.64
CA TYR A 111 -17.47 30.78 -10.38
C TYR A 111 -18.17 29.75 -9.51
N GLN A 112 -18.39 30.08 -8.24
CA GLN A 112 -19.27 29.28 -7.39
C GLN A 112 -20.68 29.24 -8.04
N PRO A 113 -21.19 28.05 -8.42
CA PRO A 113 -22.50 27.95 -9.02
C PRO A 113 -23.60 28.28 -7.99
N ASP A 114 -24.81 28.54 -8.49
CA ASP A 114 -26.00 28.45 -7.65
C ASP A 114 -26.05 27.05 -7.03
N LEU A 115 -26.07 26.97 -5.70
CA LEU A 115 -25.91 25.70 -4.99
C LEU A 115 -27.11 24.77 -5.17
N ASP A 116 -28.29 25.30 -5.52
CA ASP A 116 -29.48 24.48 -5.75
C ASP A 116 -29.43 23.85 -7.15
N VAL A 117 -28.95 24.60 -8.15
CA VAL A 117 -28.66 24.04 -9.49
C VAL A 117 -27.53 23.02 -9.42
N TRP A 118 -26.47 23.31 -8.65
CA TRP A 118 -25.39 22.36 -8.40
C TRP A 118 -25.88 21.07 -7.73
N GLU A 119 -26.75 21.20 -6.72
CA GLU A 119 -27.36 20.03 -6.06
C GLU A 119 -28.21 19.21 -7.04
N GLU A 120 -29.02 19.85 -7.90
CA GLU A 120 -29.83 19.16 -8.91
C GLU A 120 -28.97 18.38 -9.90
N PHE A 121 -27.88 18.98 -10.36
CA PHE A 121 -26.89 18.32 -11.21
C PHE A 121 -26.28 17.09 -10.53
N VAL A 122 -25.70 17.28 -9.33
CA VAL A 122 -25.08 16.19 -8.56
C VAL A 122 -26.09 15.08 -8.32
N ARG A 123 -27.31 15.42 -7.88
CA ARG A 123 -28.39 14.46 -7.64
C ARG A 123 -28.73 13.66 -8.89
N SER A 124 -28.88 14.32 -10.03
CA SER A 124 -29.28 13.68 -11.29
C SER A 124 -28.23 12.68 -11.79
N VAL A 125 -26.96 13.09 -11.80
CA VAL A 125 -25.84 12.25 -12.26
C VAL A 125 -25.61 11.09 -11.30
N VAL A 126 -25.52 11.37 -9.99
CA VAL A 126 -25.20 10.36 -8.98
C VAL A 126 -26.33 9.35 -8.83
N TYR A 127 -27.60 9.79 -8.82
CA TYR A 127 -28.73 8.86 -8.73
C TYR A 127 -28.76 7.89 -9.91
N ARG A 128 -28.40 8.35 -11.10
CA ARG A 128 -28.37 7.53 -12.31
C ARG A 128 -27.19 6.56 -12.33
N TYR A 129 -26.01 6.99 -11.88
CA TYR A 129 -24.75 6.28 -12.13
C TYR A 129 -24.06 5.72 -10.89
N LYS A 130 -24.65 5.80 -9.69
CA LYS A 130 -24.08 5.25 -8.45
C LYS A 130 -23.62 3.80 -8.54
N ASP A 131 -24.31 2.96 -9.32
CA ASP A 131 -23.96 1.54 -9.47
C ASP A 131 -22.83 1.30 -10.51
N LYS A 132 -22.42 2.35 -11.23
CA LYS A 132 -21.40 2.30 -12.30
C LYS A 132 -20.20 3.21 -12.06
N VAL A 133 -20.20 3.99 -10.97
CA VAL A 133 -19.16 4.95 -10.62
C VAL A 133 -18.72 4.71 -9.19
N GLU A 134 -17.49 4.24 -9.02
CA GLU A 134 -16.94 3.82 -7.73
C GLU A 134 -16.52 4.99 -6.83
N ALA A 135 -16.19 6.14 -7.42
CA ALA A 135 -15.79 7.32 -6.67
C ALA A 135 -16.18 8.61 -7.39
N TRP A 136 -16.49 9.66 -6.62
CA TRP A 136 -16.85 10.98 -7.12
C TRP A 136 -15.82 12.01 -6.72
N GLU A 137 -15.27 12.75 -7.68
CA GLU A 137 -14.39 13.90 -7.44
C GLU A 137 -15.17 15.19 -7.64
N ILE A 138 -15.10 16.09 -6.65
CA ILE A 138 -15.96 17.28 -6.63
C ILE A 138 -15.18 18.51 -7.05
N TRP A 139 -15.48 19.03 -8.24
CA TRP A 139 -14.75 20.10 -8.92
C TRP A 139 -13.39 19.64 -9.44
N ASN A 140 -12.70 20.53 -10.16
CA ASN A 140 -11.34 20.32 -10.64
C ASN A 140 -10.52 21.57 -10.37
N GLU A 141 -9.36 21.40 -9.75
CA GLU A 141 -8.41 22.48 -9.45
C GLU A 141 -9.05 23.70 -8.77
N PRO A 142 -9.77 23.53 -7.65
CA PRO A 142 -10.42 24.66 -6.95
C PRO A 142 -9.42 25.67 -6.38
N ASP A 143 -8.14 25.31 -6.30
CA ASP A 143 -7.04 26.18 -5.89
C ASP A 143 -6.38 26.92 -7.07
N SER A 144 -6.81 26.64 -8.30
CA SER A 144 -6.35 27.34 -9.50
C SER A 144 -7.25 28.53 -9.82
N PRO A 145 -6.69 29.74 -10.08
CA PRO A 145 -7.47 30.87 -10.58
C PRO A 145 -8.09 30.62 -11.95
N THR A 146 -7.61 29.61 -12.70
CA THR A 146 -8.17 29.21 -13.99
C THR A 146 -9.50 28.49 -13.83
N TYR A 147 -9.66 27.70 -12.76
CA TYR A 147 -10.77 26.76 -12.60
C TYR A 147 -11.68 27.07 -11.41
N LEU A 148 -11.33 28.04 -10.57
CA LEU A 148 -12.27 28.64 -9.63
C LEU A 148 -11.96 30.13 -9.38
N THR A 149 -12.98 30.97 -9.36
CA THR A 149 -12.88 32.39 -9.02
C THR A 149 -13.95 32.76 -7.99
N PRO A 150 -13.56 33.18 -6.76
CA PRO A 150 -12.22 33.12 -6.18
C PRO A 150 -11.72 31.68 -5.90
N HIS A 151 -10.42 31.40 -6.11
CA HIS A 151 -9.80 30.09 -5.86
C HIS A 151 -9.41 29.93 -4.38
N ASN A 152 -10.40 29.89 -3.47
CA ASN A 152 -10.14 29.72 -2.04
C ASN A 152 -11.10 28.71 -1.39
N PRO A 153 -10.74 28.17 -0.21
CA PRO A 153 -11.58 27.22 0.51
C PRO A 153 -12.97 27.76 0.85
N GLU A 154 -13.12 29.08 1.05
CA GLU A 154 -14.41 29.70 1.37
C GLU A 154 -15.39 29.67 0.18
N THR A 155 -14.88 29.73 -1.05
CA THR A 155 -15.67 29.65 -2.29
C THR A 155 -15.93 28.19 -2.68
N TYR A 156 -14.91 27.34 -2.53
CA TYR A 156 -15.00 25.94 -2.93
C TYR A 156 -15.75 25.07 -1.89
N GLY A 157 -15.56 25.33 -0.60
CA GLY A 157 -16.13 24.54 0.49
C GLY A 157 -17.64 24.33 0.42
N PRO A 158 -18.46 25.36 0.11
CA PRO A 158 -19.90 25.18 -0.10
C PRO A 158 -20.26 24.26 -1.28
N ILE A 159 -19.47 24.27 -2.36
CA ILE A 159 -19.64 23.36 -3.52
C ILE A 159 -19.38 21.92 -3.08
N LEU A 160 -18.27 21.71 -2.36
CA LEU A 160 -17.84 20.43 -1.82
C LEU A 160 -18.87 19.87 -0.82
N GLU A 161 -19.25 20.66 0.18
CA GLU A 161 -20.21 20.26 1.21
C GLU A 161 -21.56 19.87 0.58
N ARG A 162 -22.08 20.69 -0.33
CA ARG A 162 -23.38 20.44 -0.97
C ARG A 162 -23.35 19.13 -1.78
N ALA A 163 -22.30 18.90 -2.55
CA ALA A 163 -22.15 17.67 -3.32
C ALA A 163 -22.01 16.45 -2.40
N TYR A 164 -21.13 16.53 -1.38
CA TYR A 164 -20.89 15.44 -0.44
C TYR A 164 -22.19 14.99 0.24
N ARG A 165 -22.95 15.93 0.80
CA ARG A 165 -24.23 15.62 1.46
C ARG A 165 -25.24 15.00 0.51
N THR A 166 -25.29 15.50 -0.73
CA THR A 166 -26.20 14.98 -1.77
C THR A 166 -25.83 13.56 -2.15
N ILE A 167 -24.55 13.29 -2.39
CA ILE A 167 -24.02 11.96 -2.71
C ILE A 167 -24.28 11.00 -1.58
N LYS A 168 -23.88 11.33 -0.34
CA LYS A 168 -24.05 10.44 0.82
C LYS A 168 -25.52 10.13 1.15
N ASN A 169 -26.46 10.99 0.77
CA ASN A 169 -27.88 10.71 0.91
C ASN A 169 -28.38 9.69 -0.13
N ILE A 170 -27.83 9.72 -1.35
CA ILE A 170 -28.20 8.81 -2.44
C ILE A 170 -27.50 7.46 -2.29
N ASP A 171 -26.21 7.51 -1.95
CA ASP A 171 -25.31 6.38 -1.75
C ASP A 171 -24.36 6.67 -0.58
N PRO A 172 -24.69 6.18 0.64
CA PRO A 172 -23.86 6.37 1.82
C PRO A 172 -22.44 5.79 1.72
N GLU A 173 -22.24 4.78 0.87
CA GLU A 173 -20.98 4.05 0.73
C GLU A 173 -20.08 4.62 -0.37
N ALA A 174 -20.61 5.52 -1.22
CA ALA A 174 -19.84 6.15 -2.30
C ALA A 174 -18.60 6.89 -1.77
N LEU A 175 -17.44 6.67 -2.37
CA LEU A 175 -16.23 7.40 -2.03
C LEU A 175 -16.26 8.81 -2.65
N VAL A 176 -16.13 9.85 -1.83
CA VAL A 176 -16.11 11.25 -2.32
C VAL A 176 -14.73 11.86 -2.11
N LEU A 177 -14.14 12.41 -3.16
CA LEU A 177 -12.87 13.12 -3.16
C LEU A 177 -13.14 14.64 -3.21
N ASN A 178 -12.23 15.45 -2.65
CA ASN A 178 -12.18 16.86 -3.05
C ASN A 178 -11.77 16.96 -4.53
N GLY A 179 -12.05 18.07 -5.17
CA GLY A 179 -11.50 18.40 -6.47
C GLY A 179 -9.99 18.43 -6.41
N GLY A 180 -9.34 17.65 -7.28
CA GLY A 180 -7.89 17.54 -7.35
C GLY A 180 -7.24 18.92 -7.35
N LEU A 181 -6.43 19.18 -6.33
CA LEU A 181 -5.69 20.45 -6.23
C LEU A 181 -4.60 20.46 -7.30
N SER A 182 -4.37 21.60 -7.95
CA SER A 182 -3.52 21.74 -9.15
C SER A 182 -2.05 21.31 -8.96
N TRP A 183 -1.62 21.20 -7.70
CA TRP A 183 -0.32 20.71 -7.25
C TRP A 183 -0.48 20.00 -5.90
N PHE A 184 0.63 19.62 -5.26
CA PHE A 184 0.64 19.23 -3.85
C PHE A 184 0.45 20.45 -2.93
N ASN A 185 -0.63 21.22 -3.13
CA ASN A 185 -0.91 22.48 -2.43
C ASN A 185 -1.31 22.21 -0.96
N TRP A 186 -0.31 21.95 -0.12
CA TRP A 186 -0.49 21.60 1.28
C TRP A 186 -1.17 22.70 2.10
N TYR A 187 -1.04 23.97 1.70
CA TYR A 187 -1.70 25.09 2.37
C TYR A 187 -3.21 25.05 2.14
N PHE A 188 -3.64 24.86 0.89
CA PHE A 188 -5.07 24.72 0.59
C PHE A 188 -5.64 23.44 1.20
N ALA A 189 -4.88 22.32 1.14
CA ALA A 189 -5.28 21.07 1.78
C ALA A 189 -5.44 21.20 3.30
N GLU A 190 -4.53 21.90 3.99
CA GLU A 190 -4.65 22.17 5.42
C GLU A 190 -5.93 22.94 5.75
N ARG A 191 -6.23 24.00 4.98
CA ARG A 191 -7.47 24.77 5.14
C ARG A 191 -8.71 23.94 4.88
N LEU A 192 -8.68 23.04 3.88
CA LEU A 192 -9.76 22.10 3.64
C LEU A 192 -9.96 21.16 4.83
N PHE A 193 -8.90 20.59 5.40
CA PHE A 193 -9.05 19.74 6.58
C PHE A 193 -9.58 20.50 7.81
N GLN A 194 -9.17 21.75 7.99
CA GLN A 194 -9.63 22.59 9.10
C GLN A 194 -11.12 22.94 8.99
N ASP A 195 -11.56 23.39 7.81
CA ASP A 195 -12.85 24.04 7.65
C ASP A 195 -13.91 23.11 7.03
N TYR A 196 -13.50 22.14 6.20
CA TYR A 196 -14.37 21.26 5.41
C TYR A 196 -13.96 19.78 5.47
N GLY A 197 -13.16 19.41 6.46
CA GLY A 197 -12.57 18.08 6.61
C GLY A 197 -13.59 16.96 6.77
N ASP A 198 -14.87 17.25 7.03
CA ASP A 198 -15.92 16.23 7.12
C ASP A 198 -16.64 15.96 5.78
N TYR A 199 -16.32 16.70 4.72
CA TYR A 199 -17.04 16.68 3.45
C TYR A 199 -16.27 16.08 2.27
N PHE A 200 -15.27 15.25 2.56
CA PHE A 200 -14.63 14.37 1.59
C PHE A 200 -14.00 13.19 2.32
N ASP A 201 -13.94 12.03 1.67
CA ASP A 201 -13.41 10.78 2.24
C ASP A 201 -11.94 10.53 1.86
N ARG A 202 -11.42 11.26 0.85
CA ARG A 202 -10.05 11.10 0.36
C ARG A 202 -9.51 12.38 -0.24
N LEU A 203 -8.30 12.78 0.15
CA LEU A 203 -7.63 13.91 -0.48
C LEU A 203 -7.15 13.54 -1.89
N ALA A 204 -7.45 14.40 -2.86
CA ALA A 204 -7.02 14.35 -4.24
C ALA A 204 -6.18 15.58 -4.62
N VAL A 205 -5.11 15.35 -5.38
CA VAL A 205 -4.17 16.38 -5.86
C VAL A 205 -3.67 16.02 -7.27
N HIS A 206 -3.07 16.97 -7.96
CA HIS A 206 -2.42 16.81 -9.25
C HIS A 206 -0.90 16.98 -9.10
N GLY A 207 -0.11 16.32 -9.93
CA GLY A 207 1.35 16.26 -9.79
C GLY A 207 2.10 16.56 -11.10
N TYR A 208 2.19 17.82 -11.51
CA TYR A 208 2.78 18.20 -12.80
C TYR A 208 4.26 18.62 -12.76
N TYR A 209 5.17 17.76 -12.30
CA TYR A 209 6.59 18.11 -12.10
C TYR A 209 7.52 17.83 -13.29
N CYS A 210 6.98 17.51 -14.48
CA CYS A 210 7.79 16.99 -15.58
C CYS A 210 8.77 17.99 -16.19
N GLU A 211 8.36 19.25 -16.39
CA GLU A 211 9.19 20.24 -17.13
C GLU A 211 10.56 20.47 -16.49
N ASN A 212 10.61 20.39 -15.16
CA ASN A 212 11.85 20.56 -14.39
C ASN A 212 12.52 19.22 -14.05
N GLN A 213 11.90 18.08 -14.41
CA GLN A 213 12.26 16.70 -14.00
C GLN A 213 12.70 16.61 -12.54
N ASN A 214 12.09 17.42 -11.67
CA ASN A 214 12.60 17.67 -10.34
C ASN A 214 11.92 16.74 -9.34
N SER A 215 12.26 15.45 -9.40
CA SER A 215 11.72 14.46 -8.48
C SER A 215 12.03 14.82 -7.01
N GLN A 216 13.11 15.55 -6.73
CA GLN A 216 13.42 16.00 -5.37
C GLN A 216 12.41 17.01 -4.84
N GLU A 217 12.04 18.00 -5.66
CA GLU A 217 11.02 18.99 -5.30
C GLU A 217 9.63 18.36 -5.18
N MET A 218 9.27 17.48 -6.13
CA MET A 218 8.04 16.69 -6.07
C MET A 218 7.94 15.94 -4.74
N MET A 219 9.01 15.22 -4.36
CA MET A 219 9.04 14.46 -3.12
C MET A 219 9.03 15.35 -1.87
N SER A 220 9.74 16.49 -1.88
CA SER A 220 9.71 17.47 -0.80
C SER A 220 8.31 18.06 -0.57
N HIS A 221 7.60 18.40 -1.65
CA HIS A 221 6.23 18.88 -1.58
C HIS A 221 5.28 17.77 -1.11
N LEU A 222 5.47 16.53 -1.58
CA LEU A 222 4.68 15.38 -1.13
C LEU A 222 4.87 15.08 0.36
N ASP A 223 6.09 15.16 0.87
CA ASP A 223 6.39 14.93 2.29
C ASP A 223 5.79 16.03 3.18
N THR A 224 5.74 17.27 2.68
CA THR A 224 5.05 18.37 3.36
C THR A 224 3.54 18.11 3.40
N LEU A 225 2.95 17.72 2.26
CA LEU A 225 1.54 17.34 2.18
C LEU A 225 1.22 16.14 3.08
N ARG A 226 2.09 15.13 3.14
CA ARG A 226 1.98 13.98 4.03
C ARG A 226 1.96 14.40 5.49
N SER A 227 2.78 15.38 5.87
CA SER A 227 2.81 15.90 7.25
C SER A 227 1.49 16.59 7.61
N VAL A 228 0.90 17.33 6.66
CA VAL A 228 -0.45 17.92 6.83
C VAL A 228 -1.50 16.83 6.97
N VAL A 229 -1.59 15.89 6.02
CA VAL A 229 -2.55 14.77 6.11
C VAL A 229 -2.37 13.99 7.41
N GLY A 230 -1.13 13.69 7.81
CA GLY A 230 -0.81 12.99 9.04
C GLY A 230 -1.24 13.73 10.33
N THR A 231 -1.43 15.05 10.26
CA THR A 231 -1.92 15.86 11.38
C THR A 231 -3.43 15.70 11.58
N TYR A 232 -4.21 15.68 10.48
CA TYR A 232 -5.67 15.62 10.53
C TYR A 232 -6.22 14.20 10.42
N ARG A 233 -5.60 13.36 9.59
CA ARG A 233 -6.01 11.97 9.30
C ARG A 233 -4.80 11.02 9.25
N PRO A 234 -4.23 10.66 10.42
CA PRO A 234 -3.02 9.83 10.49
C PRO A 234 -3.15 8.51 9.73
N GLY A 235 -2.21 8.26 8.81
CA GLY A 235 -2.14 7.01 8.04
C GLY A 235 -3.07 6.96 6.83
N GLU A 236 -3.85 8.01 6.55
CA GLU A 236 -4.62 8.12 5.32
C GLU A 236 -3.68 8.27 4.11
N GLN A 237 -3.97 7.54 3.04
CA GLN A 237 -3.30 7.69 1.75
C GLN A 237 -4.04 8.72 0.90
N ILE A 238 -3.42 9.27 -0.15
CA ILE A 238 -4.04 10.22 -1.06
C ILE A 238 -4.18 9.66 -2.47
N TRP A 239 -4.99 10.30 -3.30
CA TRP A 239 -5.07 10.03 -4.74
C TRP A 239 -4.42 11.16 -5.51
N ILE A 240 -3.68 10.82 -6.56
CA ILE A 240 -3.19 11.78 -7.55
C ILE A 240 -4.09 11.64 -8.78
N THR A 241 -5.08 12.52 -8.91
CA THR A 241 -6.13 12.40 -9.93
C THR A 241 -5.73 12.96 -11.29
N GLU A 242 -4.61 13.66 -11.36
CA GLU A 242 -3.88 13.92 -12.60
C GLU A 242 -2.35 13.90 -12.38
N PHE A 243 -1.66 13.17 -13.25
CA PHE A 243 -0.20 13.10 -13.30
C PHE A 243 0.25 12.95 -14.74
N GLY A 244 1.10 13.85 -15.23
CA GLY A 244 1.38 13.87 -16.66
C GLY A 244 2.71 14.53 -17.02
N CYS A 245 3.08 14.32 -18.27
CA CYS A 245 4.19 15.01 -18.89
C CYS A 245 3.83 15.29 -20.36
N SER A 246 3.93 16.55 -20.78
CA SER A 246 3.57 16.95 -22.14
C SER A 246 4.80 17.03 -23.04
N THR A 247 4.73 16.42 -24.22
CA THR A 247 5.76 16.62 -25.27
C THR A 247 5.63 17.98 -25.98
N GLY A 248 4.62 18.78 -25.62
CA GLY A 248 4.52 20.18 -26.04
C GLY A 248 5.42 21.11 -25.24
N SER A 249 5.91 20.67 -24.07
CA SER A 249 6.87 21.40 -23.27
C SER A 249 8.26 21.44 -23.90
N VAL A 250 8.98 22.54 -23.67
CA VAL A 250 10.34 22.72 -24.19
C VAL A 250 11.27 21.65 -23.60
N LYS A 251 11.94 20.88 -24.49
CA LYS A 251 12.89 19.77 -24.20
C LYS A 251 12.26 18.42 -23.80
N VAL A 252 10.94 18.28 -23.82
CA VAL A 252 10.31 16.97 -23.56
C VAL A 252 10.18 16.20 -24.87
N THR A 253 10.92 15.10 -24.98
CA THR A 253 10.79 14.10 -26.05
C THR A 253 9.79 13.01 -25.65
N GLU A 254 9.31 12.21 -26.60
CA GLU A 254 8.49 11.03 -26.28
C GLU A 254 9.21 10.04 -25.37
N GLN A 255 10.53 9.88 -25.54
CA GLN A 255 11.33 8.99 -24.69
C GLN A 255 11.38 9.52 -23.25
N SER A 256 11.69 10.81 -23.07
CA SER A 256 11.71 11.40 -21.73
C SER A 256 10.31 11.44 -21.08
N GLN A 257 9.24 11.56 -21.87
CA GLN A 257 7.88 11.42 -21.36
C GLN A 257 7.66 10.00 -20.82
N ALA A 258 8.00 8.97 -21.60
CA ALA A 258 7.84 7.58 -21.20
C ALA A 258 8.68 7.24 -19.94
N ASP A 259 9.94 7.66 -19.91
CA ASP A 259 10.84 7.44 -18.79
C ASP A 259 10.33 8.16 -17.52
N TYR A 260 9.90 9.42 -17.64
CA TYR A 260 9.35 10.18 -16.52
C TYR A 260 8.09 9.53 -15.95
N LEU A 261 7.13 9.14 -16.79
CA LEU A 261 5.91 8.51 -16.33
C LEU A 261 6.18 7.17 -15.64
N ASP A 262 7.12 6.37 -16.14
CA ASP A 262 7.51 5.13 -15.47
C ASP A 262 8.16 5.38 -14.10
N ASP A 263 9.25 6.15 -14.09
CA ASP A 263 10.08 6.35 -12.90
C ASP A 263 9.33 7.11 -11.80
N ALA A 264 8.65 8.21 -12.15
CA ALA A 264 7.99 9.06 -11.16
C ALA A 264 6.73 8.41 -10.58
N THR A 265 5.96 7.67 -11.37
CA THR A 265 4.78 6.94 -10.86
C THR A 265 5.20 5.86 -9.88
N LYS A 266 6.26 5.08 -10.18
CA LYS A 266 6.84 4.11 -9.24
C LYS A 266 7.32 4.80 -7.97
N LEU A 267 8.10 5.88 -8.11
CA LEU A 267 8.62 6.64 -6.97
C LEU A 267 7.50 7.11 -6.02
N LEU A 268 6.42 7.69 -6.57
CA LEU A 268 5.26 8.16 -5.80
C LEU A 268 4.51 7.02 -5.08
N LEU A 269 4.34 5.88 -5.74
CA LEU A 269 3.63 4.72 -5.19
C LEU A 269 4.46 3.95 -4.15
N GLU A 270 5.80 3.93 -4.27
CA GLU A 270 6.74 3.34 -3.31
C GLU A 270 6.70 4.04 -1.96
N THR A 271 6.29 5.31 -1.95
CA THR A 271 6.20 6.08 -0.71
C THR A 271 5.16 5.55 0.28
N GLY A 272 4.24 4.69 -0.17
CA GLY A 272 3.13 4.14 0.61
C GLY A 272 2.02 5.13 0.95
N PHE A 273 2.21 6.42 0.68
CA PHE A 273 1.25 7.49 0.95
C PHE A 273 0.30 7.76 -0.23
N VAL A 274 0.74 7.48 -1.46
CA VAL A 274 -0.11 7.58 -2.65
C VAL A 274 -0.78 6.24 -2.89
N ASP A 275 -2.11 6.20 -2.93
CA ASP A 275 -2.88 4.99 -3.24
C ASP A 275 -3.04 4.82 -4.76
N LYS A 276 -3.54 5.88 -5.43
CA LYS A 276 -3.83 5.89 -6.87
C LYS A 276 -3.20 7.06 -7.60
N ILE A 277 -2.87 6.86 -8.87
CA ILE A 277 -2.38 7.86 -9.82
C ILE A 277 -3.18 7.71 -11.11
N PHE A 278 -3.72 8.81 -11.65
CA PHE A 278 -4.41 8.81 -12.95
C PHE A 278 -3.57 9.60 -13.95
N LEU A 279 -3.07 8.92 -14.98
CA LEU A 279 -2.21 9.57 -15.96
C LEU A 279 -3.03 10.51 -16.83
N TYR A 280 -2.62 11.78 -16.90
CA TYR A 280 -3.16 12.76 -17.83
C TYR A 280 -2.31 12.75 -19.11
N ASN A 281 -2.82 12.28 -20.25
CA ASN A 281 -4.12 11.63 -20.45
C ASN A 281 -4.05 10.49 -21.48
N VAL A 282 -5.17 9.79 -21.73
CA VAL A 282 -5.17 8.64 -22.65
C VAL A 282 -4.82 9.00 -24.11
N ARG A 283 -5.23 10.18 -24.60
CA ARG A 283 -5.19 10.56 -26.02
C ARG A 283 -4.85 12.04 -26.15
N ASN A 284 -3.95 12.37 -27.07
CA ASN A 284 -3.68 13.75 -27.48
C ASN A 284 -4.99 14.47 -27.85
N ARG A 285 -4.97 15.80 -27.69
CA ARG A 285 -6.13 16.67 -27.91
C ARG A 285 -5.83 17.69 -29.02
N GLU A 286 -6.88 18.36 -29.49
CA GLU A 286 -6.79 19.46 -30.48
C GLU A 286 -7.48 20.72 -29.92
N THR A 287 -6.96 21.21 -28.80
CA THR A 287 -7.42 22.42 -28.12
C THR A 287 -6.80 23.70 -28.69
N GLY A 288 -5.67 23.56 -29.41
CA GLY A 288 -4.90 24.69 -29.94
C GLY A 288 -3.79 25.16 -29.00
N ASP A 289 -3.66 24.54 -27.82
CA ASP A 289 -2.51 24.71 -26.94
C ASP A 289 -1.60 23.49 -27.04
N SER A 290 -0.37 23.71 -27.53
CA SER A 290 0.61 22.63 -27.70
C SER A 290 0.90 21.88 -26.40
N TYR A 291 0.85 22.56 -25.25
CA TYR A 291 1.08 21.94 -23.95
C TYR A 291 -0.04 20.96 -23.63
N GLU A 292 -1.30 21.39 -23.68
CA GLU A 292 -2.48 20.56 -23.43
C GLU A 292 -2.67 19.44 -24.46
N ASP A 293 -2.31 19.70 -25.72
CA ASP A 293 -2.55 18.78 -26.83
C ASP A 293 -1.63 17.57 -26.83
N SER A 294 -0.54 17.60 -26.05
CA SER A 294 0.60 16.69 -26.21
C SER A 294 0.89 15.77 -25.01
N PHE A 295 -0.08 15.63 -24.09
CA PHE A 295 0.01 14.71 -22.93
C PHE A 295 -0.28 13.25 -23.25
N GLY A 296 -1.04 12.98 -24.30
CA GLY A 296 -1.60 11.67 -24.61
C GLY A 296 -0.57 10.55 -24.63
N LEU A 297 -0.92 9.40 -24.07
CA LEU A 297 -0.20 8.15 -24.31
C LEU A 297 -0.50 7.60 -25.72
N LEU A 298 -1.63 7.98 -26.29
CA LEU A 298 -2.01 7.76 -27.68
C LEU A 298 -2.03 9.08 -28.46
N ASP A 299 -1.77 9.01 -29.76
CA ASP A 299 -1.93 10.16 -30.64
C ASP A 299 -3.41 10.48 -30.92
N LEU A 300 -3.65 11.49 -31.76
CA LEU A 300 -4.98 11.93 -32.16
C LEU A 300 -5.82 10.83 -32.84
N ASN A 301 -5.18 9.85 -33.47
CA ASN A 301 -5.84 8.72 -34.13
C ASN A 301 -5.85 7.46 -33.26
N MET A 302 -5.63 7.60 -31.95
CA MET A 302 -5.55 6.49 -31.00
C MET A 302 -4.41 5.51 -31.33
N SER A 303 -3.37 5.94 -32.02
CA SER A 303 -2.16 5.15 -32.29
C SER A 303 -1.21 5.21 -31.09
N PRO A 304 -0.57 4.10 -30.70
CA PRO A 304 0.35 4.07 -29.56
C PRO A 304 1.54 5.01 -29.73
N ARG A 305 1.81 5.80 -28.68
CA ARG A 305 3.08 6.52 -28.49
C ARG A 305 4.00 5.72 -27.55
N LEU A 306 5.24 6.17 -27.34
CA LEU A 306 6.22 5.42 -26.53
C LEU A 306 5.74 5.13 -25.10
N SER A 307 5.11 6.10 -24.44
CA SER A 307 4.56 5.96 -23.09
C SER A 307 3.47 4.88 -22.98
N TRP A 308 2.68 4.64 -24.04
CA TRP A 308 1.70 3.54 -24.08
C TRP A 308 2.35 2.16 -23.97
N HIS A 309 3.56 1.98 -24.52
CA HIS A 309 4.22 0.68 -24.49
C HIS A 309 4.66 0.25 -23.10
N TRP A 310 4.94 1.20 -22.22
CA TRP A 310 5.16 0.95 -20.80
C TRP A 310 3.81 0.67 -20.11
N TYR A 311 2.84 1.57 -20.24
CA TYR A 311 1.55 1.47 -19.53
C TYR A 311 0.84 0.12 -19.80
N ARG A 312 0.77 -0.33 -21.06
CA ARG A 312 0.13 -1.61 -21.40
C ARG A 312 0.80 -2.87 -20.81
N LYS A 313 2.03 -2.75 -20.30
CA LYS A 313 2.78 -3.84 -19.67
C LYS A 313 2.61 -3.86 -18.15
N LEU A 314 1.98 -2.84 -17.56
CA LEU A 314 1.69 -2.84 -16.14
C LEU A 314 0.86 -4.08 -15.78
N PRO A 315 1.17 -4.75 -14.65
CA PRO A 315 0.36 -5.85 -14.17
C PRO A 315 -1.06 -5.43 -13.78
N TYR A 316 -2.00 -6.38 -13.75
CA TYR A 316 -3.36 -6.14 -13.24
C TYR A 316 -3.39 -5.70 -11.77
N GLY A 317 -2.40 -6.15 -11.01
CA GLY A 317 -2.28 -5.99 -9.57
C GLY A 317 -1.14 -6.86 -9.05
N PRO A 318 -1.04 -7.04 -7.71
CA PRO A 318 -0.01 -7.88 -7.13
C PRO A 318 -0.06 -9.32 -7.69
N TYR A 319 1.10 -9.88 -8.00
CA TYR A 319 1.22 -11.22 -8.62
C TYR A 319 0.46 -11.36 -9.96
N ASP A 320 0.29 -10.24 -10.68
CA ASP A 320 -0.53 -10.08 -11.90
C ASP A 320 -1.97 -10.60 -11.73
N GLN A 321 -2.51 -10.48 -10.51
CA GLN A 321 -3.90 -10.81 -10.19
C GLN A 321 -4.73 -9.54 -10.03
N LYS A 322 -6.00 -9.60 -10.44
CA LYS A 322 -6.97 -8.53 -10.18
C LYS A 322 -7.16 -8.40 -8.67
N ARG A 323 -7.02 -7.18 -8.13
CA ARG A 323 -7.31 -6.94 -6.72
C ARG A 323 -8.78 -7.18 -6.40
N ILE A 324 -9.03 -7.83 -5.27
CA ILE A 324 -10.36 -7.97 -4.68
C ILE A 324 -10.80 -6.66 -4.00
N SER A 325 -12.02 -6.59 -3.48
CA SER A 325 -12.50 -5.39 -2.78
C SER A 325 -11.64 -5.10 -1.55
N PHE A 326 -11.50 -3.81 -1.22
CA PHE A 326 -10.73 -3.37 -0.05
C PHE A 326 -11.21 -4.01 1.25
N SER A 327 -12.53 -4.11 1.45
CA SER A 327 -13.13 -4.76 2.62
C SER A 327 -12.74 -6.25 2.72
N LEU A 328 -12.65 -6.95 1.60
CA LEU A 328 -12.24 -8.35 1.56
C LEU A 328 -10.73 -8.49 1.76
N GLU A 329 -9.91 -7.59 1.20
CA GLU A 329 -8.47 -7.55 1.50
C GLU A 329 -8.22 -7.33 3.00
N GLN A 330 -8.89 -6.35 3.62
CA GLN A 330 -8.75 -6.07 5.06
C GLN A 330 -9.15 -7.26 5.92
N LYS A 331 -10.21 -7.97 5.52
CA LYS A 331 -10.63 -9.21 6.19
C LYS A 331 -9.52 -10.26 6.13
N HIS A 332 -8.99 -10.55 4.94
CA HIS A 332 -7.91 -11.52 4.78
C HIS A 332 -6.60 -11.11 5.45
N ALA A 333 -6.27 -9.81 5.45
CA ALA A 333 -5.13 -9.27 6.19
C ALA A 333 -5.31 -9.48 7.70
N SER A 334 -6.50 -9.24 8.24
CA SER A 334 -6.82 -9.45 9.65
C SER A 334 -6.76 -10.93 10.03
N GLU A 335 -7.27 -11.82 9.17
CA GLU A 335 -7.16 -13.27 9.32
C GLU A 335 -5.68 -13.72 9.35
N LEU A 336 -4.88 -13.24 8.39
CA LEU A 336 -3.44 -13.51 8.36
C LEU A 336 -2.75 -13.01 9.63
N LYS A 337 -3.03 -11.78 10.07
CA LYS A 337 -2.47 -11.19 11.30
C LYS A 337 -2.78 -12.07 12.51
N ALA A 338 -4.05 -12.42 12.71
CA ALA A 338 -4.47 -13.25 13.84
C ALA A 338 -3.79 -14.62 13.84
N VAL A 339 -3.55 -15.22 12.67
CA VAL A 339 -2.79 -16.48 12.58
C VAL A 339 -1.31 -16.25 12.90
N LEU A 340 -0.68 -15.20 12.37
CA LEU A 340 0.72 -14.89 12.64
C LEU A 340 0.97 -14.57 14.12
N GLU A 341 0.04 -13.89 14.80
CA GLU A 341 0.13 -13.64 16.25
C GLU A 341 0.15 -14.93 17.08
N ARG A 342 -0.45 -16.03 16.60
CA ARG A 342 -0.30 -17.35 17.25
C ARG A 342 1.11 -17.92 17.14
N TYR A 343 1.89 -17.50 16.15
CA TYR A 343 3.28 -17.93 15.95
C TYR A 343 4.32 -17.04 16.65
N PHE A 344 4.04 -15.75 16.80
CA PHE A 344 5.00 -14.75 17.30
C PHE A 344 4.59 -14.08 18.61
N GLY A 345 3.32 -14.20 19.00
CA GLY A 345 2.70 -13.45 20.09
C GLY A 345 1.96 -12.21 19.57
N GLU A 346 0.92 -11.80 20.30
CA GLU A 346 0.12 -10.61 20.00
C GLU A 346 1.01 -9.36 19.91
N GLY A 347 0.87 -8.59 18.83
CA GLY A 347 1.66 -7.38 18.57
C GLY A 347 3.17 -7.62 18.35
N LYS A 348 3.62 -8.88 18.22
CA LYS A 348 5.05 -9.25 18.13
C LYS A 348 5.45 -9.83 16.77
N ILE A 349 4.63 -9.66 15.74
CA ILE A 349 4.99 -10.07 14.37
C ILE A 349 6.21 -9.24 13.95
N PRO A 350 7.34 -9.88 13.54
CA PRO A 350 8.57 -9.18 13.21
C PRO A 350 8.52 -8.59 11.79
N VAL A 351 7.59 -7.67 11.55
CA VAL A 351 7.37 -7.01 10.26
C VAL A 351 7.16 -5.51 10.48
N THR A 352 7.70 -4.69 9.58
CA THR A 352 7.41 -3.25 9.56
C THR A 352 6.02 -3.01 8.95
N GLN A 353 5.38 -1.89 9.27
CA GLN A 353 4.12 -1.51 8.62
C GLN A 353 4.27 -1.43 7.10
N GLU A 354 5.42 -0.95 6.63
CA GLU A 354 5.77 -0.88 5.20
C GLU A 354 5.90 -2.27 4.56
N ASN A 355 6.35 -3.30 5.26
CA ASN A 355 6.46 -4.64 4.66
C ASN A 355 5.21 -5.51 4.91
N TRP A 356 4.24 -5.02 5.69
CA TRP A 356 3.03 -5.77 5.98
C TRP A 356 2.20 -6.05 4.73
N TYR A 357 2.00 -5.03 3.88
CA TYR A 357 1.21 -5.18 2.67
C TYR A 357 1.83 -6.20 1.70
N LYS A 358 3.16 -6.34 1.67
CA LYS A 358 3.84 -7.35 0.83
C LYS A 358 3.48 -8.77 1.25
N LEU A 359 3.40 -9.02 2.56
CA LEU A 359 3.00 -10.33 3.09
C LEU A 359 1.51 -10.60 2.85
N VAL A 360 0.67 -9.57 2.98
CA VAL A 360 -0.75 -9.65 2.65
C VAL A 360 -0.92 -9.95 1.16
N ASN A 361 -0.19 -9.27 0.27
CA ASN A 361 -0.22 -9.52 -1.16
C ASN A 361 0.24 -10.95 -1.51
N ALA A 362 1.34 -11.41 -0.90
CA ALA A 362 1.80 -12.79 -1.07
C ALA A 362 0.74 -13.80 -0.61
N TYR A 363 0.06 -13.54 0.50
CA TYR A 363 -0.99 -14.41 1.03
C TYR A 363 -2.24 -14.46 0.14
N ILE A 364 -2.75 -13.29 -0.26
CA ILE A 364 -4.01 -13.17 -1.00
C ILE A 364 -3.81 -13.52 -2.47
N TYR A 365 -2.78 -12.95 -3.10
CA TYR A 365 -2.59 -12.98 -4.56
C TYR A 365 -1.48 -13.94 -4.99
N GLY A 366 -0.42 -14.04 -4.19
CA GLY A 366 0.70 -14.94 -4.49
C GLY A 366 0.42 -16.40 -4.14
N GLY A 367 -0.70 -16.71 -3.48
CA GLY A 367 -1.07 -18.08 -3.07
C GLY A 367 -0.14 -18.67 -1.99
N TYR A 368 0.62 -17.84 -1.28
CA TYR A 368 1.59 -18.31 -0.30
C TYR A 368 0.88 -18.82 0.96
N PRO A 369 1.13 -20.07 1.39
CA PRO A 369 0.57 -20.57 2.63
C PRO A 369 1.17 -19.82 3.82
N VAL A 370 0.39 -19.65 4.88
CA VAL A 370 0.83 -18.99 6.14
C VAL A 370 2.19 -19.50 6.61
N ILE A 371 2.46 -20.80 6.44
CA ILE A 371 3.72 -21.39 6.88
C ILE A 371 4.95 -20.85 6.14
N ALA A 372 4.82 -20.57 4.83
CA ALA A 372 5.88 -19.93 4.06
C ALA A 372 6.09 -18.48 4.53
N ILE A 373 5.02 -17.77 4.90
CA ILE A 373 5.09 -16.41 5.46
C ILE A 373 5.80 -16.40 6.82
N VAL A 374 5.43 -17.32 7.72
CA VAL A 374 6.08 -17.47 9.03
C VAL A 374 7.58 -17.75 8.89
N GLN A 375 7.98 -18.59 7.94
CA GLN A 375 9.39 -18.89 7.69
C GLN A 375 10.15 -17.67 7.18
N SER A 376 9.54 -16.94 6.24
CA SER A 376 10.10 -15.71 5.69
C SER A 376 10.40 -14.69 6.80
N LEU A 377 9.42 -14.50 7.71
CA LEU A 377 9.52 -13.63 8.87
C LEU A 377 10.56 -14.06 9.92
N ARG A 378 10.77 -15.37 10.10
CA ARG A 378 11.73 -15.89 11.09
C ARG A 378 13.18 -15.88 10.61
N PHE A 379 13.38 -16.09 9.32
CA PHE A 379 14.69 -16.48 8.77
C PHE A 379 15.16 -15.59 7.61
N GLY A 380 14.47 -14.47 7.37
CA GLY A 380 14.97 -13.42 6.47
C GLY A 380 14.65 -13.64 5.00
N GLY A 381 13.42 -14.05 4.66
CA GLY A 381 12.83 -13.65 3.38
C GLY A 381 12.76 -14.65 2.22
N LYS A 382 13.34 -15.86 2.30
CA LYS A 382 13.51 -16.70 1.08
C LYS A 382 12.36 -17.64 0.74
N THR A 383 11.37 -17.80 1.61
CA THR A 383 10.18 -18.63 1.32
C THR A 383 9.07 -17.89 0.58
N ILE A 384 9.23 -16.58 0.35
CA ILE A 384 8.34 -15.77 -0.49
C ILE A 384 9.16 -15.21 -1.66
N HIS A 385 8.74 -15.48 -2.89
CA HIS A 385 9.27 -14.79 -4.06
C HIS A 385 8.55 -13.45 -4.25
N PRO A 386 9.25 -12.37 -4.61
CA PRO A 386 8.64 -11.08 -4.85
C PRO A 386 7.61 -11.13 -5.97
N GLU A 387 7.87 -11.88 -7.06
CA GLU A 387 7.00 -11.86 -8.26
C GLU A 387 6.29 -13.16 -8.60
N MET A 388 6.73 -14.29 -8.02
CA MET A 388 6.33 -15.60 -8.53
C MET A 388 5.23 -16.15 -7.64
N HIS A 389 4.13 -16.60 -8.24
CA HIS A 389 3.08 -17.29 -7.51
C HIS A 389 3.63 -18.58 -6.87
N TYR A 390 3.15 -18.90 -5.67
CA TYR A 390 3.67 -19.98 -4.83
C TYR A 390 3.72 -21.34 -5.53
N ASN A 391 2.70 -21.65 -6.34
CA ASN A 391 2.62 -22.89 -7.12
C ASN A 391 3.87 -23.17 -7.97
N TYR A 392 4.52 -22.13 -8.49
CA TYR A 392 5.76 -22.26 -9.27
C TYR A 392 6.99 -22.11 -8.38
N TRP A 393 6.95 -21.15 -7.46
CA TRP A 393 8.10 -20.87 -6.60
C TRP A 393 8.51 -22.07 -5.74
N GLN A 394 7.54 -22.83 -5.22
CA GLN A 394 7.79 -23.99 -4.37
C GLN A 394 8.54 -25.13 -5.09
N GLU A 395 8.49 -25.16 -6.42
CA GLU A 395 9.17 -26.16 -7.26
C GLU A 395 10.61 -25.75 -7.62
N SER A 396 11.01 -24.52 -7.29
CA SER A 396 12.34 -24.02 -7.61
C SER A 396 13.44 -24.67 -6.76
N ASN A 397 14.65 -24.78 -7.32
CA ASN A 397 15.83 -25.24 -6.60
C ASN A 397 16.14 -24.34 -5.39
N ASP A 398 15.97 -23.03 -5.54
CA ASP A 398 16.24 -22.06 -4.47
C ASP A 398 15.30 -22.25 -3.28
N TYR A 399 14.01 -22.45 -3.53
CA TYR A 399 13.04 -22.73 -2.47
C TYR A 399 13.31 -24.07 -1.80
N THR A 400 13.54 -25.12 -2.58
CA THR A 400 13.77 -26.49 -2.07
C THR A 400 15.08 -26.60 -1.29
N GLU A 401 16.15 -25.93 -1.72
CA GLU A 401 17.42 -25.87 -0.99
C GLU A 401 17.26 -25.09 0.33
N TYR A 402 16.51 -24.00 0.33
CA TYR A 402 16.29 -23.20 1.53
C TYR A 402 15.42 -23.94 2.56
N ILE A 403 14.26 -24.47 2.14
CA ILE A 403 13.35 -25.19 3.04
C ILE A 403 13.99 -26.48 3.58
N GLY A 404 14.84 -27.14 2.79
CA GLY A 404 15.53 -28.37 3.18
C GLY A 404 16.58 -28.19 4.28
N LYS A 405 17.12 -26.97 4.46
CA LYS A 405 18.10 -26.66 5.52
C LYS A 405 17.45 -26.57 6.92
N ASP A 406 16.17 -26.24 6.98
CA ASP A 406 15.43 -26.00 8.23
C ASP A 406 14.45 -27.12 8.62
N LEU A 407 14.57 -28.29 7.96
CA LEU A 407 13.80 -29.48 8.27
C LEU A 407 14.72 -30.62 8.74
N VAL A 408 14.58 -31.04 10.01
CA VAL A 408 15.18 -32.29 10.50
C VAL A 408 14.09 -33.36 10.49
N LYS A 409 14.22 -34.35 9.58
CA LYS A 409 13.23 -35.42 9.37
C LYS A 409 11.81 -34.89 9.05
N GLY A 410 11.73 -33.86 8.20
CA GLY A 410 10.45 -33.28 7.76
C GLY A 410 9.72 -32.44 8.83
N ARG A 411 10.44 -31.94 9.85
CA ARG A 411 9.89 -31.09 10.92
C ARG A 411 10.78 -29.88 11.18
N PHE A 412 10.17 -28.72 11.42
CA PHE A 412 10.80 -27.40 11.61
C PHE A 412 11.90 -27.41 12.67
N VAL A 413 13.11 -26.94 12.33
CA VAL A 413 14.11 -26.58 13.34
C VAL A 413 13.54 -25.46 14.24
N TYR A 414 13.50 -25.74 15.53
CA TYR A 414 12.96 -24.93 16.62
C TYR A 414 14.06 -24.66 17.65
N ALA A 415 13.71 -24.49 18.93
CA ALA A 415 14.67 -24.21 20.00
C ALA A 415 15.80 -25.27 20.05
N TYR A 416 17.03 -24.81 20.30
CA TYR A 416 18.23 -25.64 20.46
C TYR A 416 18.56 -26.54 19.25
N GLY A 417 18.21 -26.10 18.03
CA GLY A 417 18.55 -26.81 16.79
C GLY A 417 17.76 -28.11 16.59
N LYS A 418 16.64 -28.30 17.31
CA LYS A 418 15.81 -29.51 17.25
C LYS A 418 14.51 -29.25 16.53
N ALA A 419 13.98 -30.28 15.88
CA ALA A 419 12.64 -30.26 15.32
C ALA A 419 11.56 -29.90 16.37
N ARG A 420 10.59 -29.01 16.05
CA ARG A 420 9.44 -28.76 16.93
C ARG A 420 8.65 -30.04 17.15
N LEU A 421 8.28 -30.30 18.41
CA LEU A 421 7.47 -31.44 18.79
C LEU A 421 6.00 -31.22 18.38
N PRO A 422 5.23 -32.30 18.15
CA PRO A 422 3.78 -32.20 17.97
C PRO A 422 3.12 -31.48 19.15
N ILE A 423 2.06 -30.71 18.90
CA ILE A 423 1.42 -29.86 19.92
C ILE A 423 0.95 -30.64 21.15
N LEU A 424 0.39 -31.84 20.95
CA LEU A 424 -0.04 -32.72 22.04
C LEU A 424 1.16 -33.19 22.90
N THR A 425 2.33 -33.38 22.28
CA THR A 425 3.57 -33.71 22.98
C THR A 425 4.11 -32.51 23.75
N GLU A 426 4.03 -31.29 23.19
CA GLU A 426 4.40 -30.08 23.92
C GLU A 426 3.50 -29.87 25.15
N GLN A 427 2.18 -30.02 25.00
CA GLN A 427 1.21 -29.90 26.09
C GLN A 427 1.45 -30.94 27.21
N ALA A 428 1.74 -32.19 26.85
CA ALA A 428 2.09 -33.23 27.82
C ALA A 428 3.36 -32.88 28.59
N LYS A 429 4.43 -32.45 27.88
CA LYS A 429 5.69 -32.03 28.51
C LYS A 429 5.55 -30.77 29.37
N ALA A 430 4.69 -29.83 28.97
CA ALA A 430 4.43 -28.61 29.72
C ALA A 430 3.71 -28.93 31.04
N THR A 431 2.74 -29.83 30.98
CA THR A 431 2.03 -30.35 32.16
C THR A 431 2.99 -31.10 33.10
N GLU A 432 3.85 -31.96 32.54
CA GLU A 432 4.88 -32.68 33.28
C GLU A 432 5.84 -31.71 34.00
N LEU A 433 6.36 -30.71 33.29
CA LEU A 433 7.26 -29.71 33.85
C LEU A 433 6.58 -28.93 34.99
N LYS A 434 5.34 -28.49 34.79
CA LYS A 434 4.56 -27.77 35.79
C LYS A 434 4.34 -28.61 37.05
N GLN A 435 3.99 -29.88 36.90
CA GLN A 435 3.82 -30.81 38.03
C GLN A 435 5.13 -31.04 38.79
N LYS A 436 6.25 -31.21 38.08
CA LYS A 436 7.56 -31.42 38.73
C LYS A 436 8.05 -30.17 39.46
N LEU A 437 7.87 -28.99 38.87
CA LEU A 437 8.17 -27.72 39.54
C LEU A 437 7.28 -27.53 40.78
N GLN A 438 5.99 -27.88 40.68
CA GLN A 438 5.07 -27.84 41.82
C GLN A 438 5.49 -28.78 42.95
N SER A 439 5.75 -30.05 42.66
CA SER A 439 6.00 -31.05 43.69
C SER A 439 7.37 -30.91 44.34
N GLN A 440 8.37 -30.38 43.63
CA GLN A 440 9.76 -30.31 44.11
C GLN A 440 10.15 -28.93 44.64
N PHE A 441 9.48 -27.86 44.17
CA PHE A 441 9.89 -26.48 44.47
C PHE A 441 8.74 -25.57 44.89
N ALA A 442 7.51 -26.10 45.02
CA ALA A 442 6.28 -25.34 45.28
C ALA A 442 6.08 -24.21 44.26
N LEU A 443 5.34 -24.49 43.18
CA LEU A 443 5.28 -23.64 41.98
C LEU A 443 4.86 -22.21 42.30
N GLU A 444 3.97 -22.01 43.28
CA GLU A 444 3.52 -20.70 43.78
C GLU A 444 4.68 -19.79 44.22
N ASN A 445 5.81 -20.37 44.61
CA ASN A 445 6.98 -19.65 45.07
C ASN A 445 7.97 -19.32 43.95
N LEU A 446 7.79 -19.90 42.76
CA LEU A 446 8.55 -19.57 41.58
C LEU A 446 7.86 -18.43 40.83
N ARG A 447 8.56 -17.32 40.59
CA ARG A 447 8.09 -16.18 39.79
C ARG A 447 8.00 -16.51 38.29
N ILE A 448 7.12 -17.44 37.95
CA ILE A 448 6.83 -17.87 36.57
C ILE A 448 5.64 -17.09 36.05
N ASN A 449 5.77 -16.53 34.85
CA ASN A 449 4.72 -15.83 34.13
C ASN A 449 4.78 -16.17 32.64
N ASP A 450 3.80 -15.74 31.86
CA ASP A 450 3.73 -16.04 30.43
C ASP A 450 4.97 -15.58 29.65
N THR A 451 5.63 -14.51 30.12
CA THR A 451 6.80 -13.93 29.47
C THR A 451 8.05 -14.83 29.62
N ASN A 452 8.22 -15.49 30.78
CA ASN A 452 9.37 -16.36 31.02
C ASN A 452 9.07 -17.87 30.82
N TRP A 453 7.80 -18.26 30.84
CA TRP A 453 7.39 -19.66 30.72
C TRP A 453 7.86 -20.30 29.42
N VAL A 454 7.73 -19.59 28.29
CA VAL A 454 8.16 -20.10 26.98
C VAL A 454 9.65 -20.44 26.96
N LYS A 455 10.49 -19.59 27.55
CA LYS A 455 11.93 -19.84 27.67
C LYS A 455 12.20 -21.08 28.50
N LEU A 456 11.62 -21.16 29.71
CA LEU A 456 11.81 -22.26 30.65
C LEU A 456 11.35 -23.61 30.07
N PHE A 457 10.15 -23.61 29.47
CA PHE A 457 9.63 -24.78 28.79
C PHE A 457 10.54 -25.20 27.63
N ASN A 458 11.00 -24.26 26.80
CA ASN A 458 11.86 -24.59 25.68
C ASN A 458 13.20 -25.20 26.13
N SER A 459 13.78 -24.66 27.19
CA SER A 459 14.99 -25.23 27.80
C SER A 459 14.78 -26.65 28.30
N TYR A 460 13.63 -26.95 28.89
CA TYR A 460 13.28 -28.30 29.32
C TYR A 460 13.00 -29.25 28.13
N ALA A 461 12.05 -28.88 27.26
CA ALA A 461 11.55 -29.75 26.20
C ALA A 461 12.55 -29.97 25.06
N TYR A 462 13.35 -28.95 24.75
CA TYR A 462 14.27 -28.97 23.62
C TYR A 462 15.73 -28.87 24.04
N GLY A 463 16.05 -28.01 25.00
CA GLY A 463 17.42 -27.80 25.49
C GLY A 463 17.98 -28.94 26.35
N GLY A 464 17.11 -29.82 26.86
CA GLY A 464 17.49 -30.96 27.70
C GLY A 464 17.88 -30.57 29.12
N TYR A 465 17.47 -29.39 29.60
CA TYR A 465 17.79 -28.92 30.93
C TYR A 465 16.99 -29.68 32.01
N PRO A 466 17.61 -30.05 33.14
CA PRO A 466 16.93 -30.70 34.24
C PRO A 466 15.99 -29.73 34.97
N VAL A 467 14.93 -30.24 35.59
CA VAL A 467 13.91 -29.42 36.30
C VAL A 467 14.54 -28.53 37.36
N GLU A 468 15.55 -29.02 38.06
CA GLU A 468 16.30 -28.23 39.05
C GLU A 468 16.95 -26.98 38.44
N ALA A 469 17.59 -27.11 37.26
CA ALA A 469 18.18 -25.98 36.56
C ALA A 469 17.11 -24.97 36.11
N ILE A 470 15.92 -25.46 35.71
CA ILE A 470 14.77 -24.61 35.37
C ILE A 470 14.28 -23.83 36.60
N ALA A 471 14.08 -24.50 37.74
CA ALA A 471 13.63 -23.86 38.97
C ALA A 471 14.63 -22.77 39.43
N ARG A 472 15.92 -23.10 39.43
CA ARG A 472 16.99 -22.17 39.84
C ARG A 472 17.19 -21.02 38.87
N ALA A 473 16.81 -21.18 37.60
CA ALA A 473 16.84 -20.09 36.64
C ALA A 473 15.79 -19.03 37.00
N VAL A 474 14.67 -19.43 37.59
CA VAL A 474 13.66 -18.49 38.11
C VAL A 474 14.16 -17.80 39.38
N ILE A 475 14.84 -18.54 40.27
CA ILE A 475 15.33 -18.03 41.55
C ILE A 475 16.50 -17.04 41.36
N TYR A 476 17.44 -17.34 40.46
CA TYR A 476 18.69 -16.58 40.30
C TYR A 476 18.80 -15.81 38.98
N GLY A 477 17.69 -15.45 38.35
CA GLY A 477 17.72 -14.55 37.18
C GLY A 477 18.32 -15.17 35.92
N GLY A 478 18.11 -16.47 35.70
CA GLY A 478 18.40 -17.15 34.44
C GLY A 478 19.79 -17.78 34.33
N LYS A 479 20.62 -17.72 35.37
CA LYS A 479 22.02 -18.17 35.31
C LYS A 479 22.22 -19.66 35.05
N THR A 480 21.27 -20.50 35.45
CA THR A 480 21.32 -21.96 35.23
C THR A 480 20.70 -22.40 33.90
N VAL A 481 20.23 -21.48 33.05
CA VAL A 481 19.58 -21.79 31.76
C VAL A 481 20.00 -20.80 30.66
N HIS A 482 20.63 -21.30 29.59
CA HIS A 482 20.92 -20.50 28.40
C HIS A 482 19.84 -20.66 27.32
N THR A 483 19.49 -19.59 26.61
CA THR A 483 18.40 -19.57 25.61
C THR A 483 18.70 -20.34 24.33
N SER A 484 19.98 -20.53 24.01
CA SER A 484 20.40 -21.14 22.73
C SER A 484 21.40 -22.29 22.86
N ILE A 485 21.98 -22.52 24.04
CA ILE A 485 23.02 -23.56 24.25
C ILE A 485 22.37 -24.77 24.93
N PRO A 486 22.39 -25.97 24.34
CA PRO A 486 21.83 -27.16 24.97
C PRO A 486 22.52 -27.48 26.30
N TRP A 487 21.77 -28.07 27.25
CA TRP A 487 22.27 -28.36 28.60
C TRP A 487 23.57 -29.18 28.62
N LYS A 488 23.69 -30.15 27.71
CA LYS A 488 24.90 -30.95 27.49
C LYS A 488 26.20 -30.12 27.50
N PHE A 489 26.15 -28.91 26.95
CA PHE A 489 27.28 -28.00 26.85
C PHE A 489 27.24 -26.92 27.93
N TRP A 490 26.04 -26.41 28.25
CA TRP A 490 25.90 -25.35 29.26
C TRP A 490 26.24 -25.81 30.67
N GLN A 491 26.09 -27.10 30.96
CA GLN A 491 26.40 -27.65 32.29
C GLN A 491 27.86 -27.45 32.71
N GLU A 492 28.79 -27.24 31.77
CA GLU A 492 30.20 -27.03 32.08
C GLU A 492 30.54 -25.54 32.33
N HIS A 493 29.58 -24.63 32.11
CA HIS A 493 29.79 -23.20 32.23
C HIS A 493 29.94 -22.76 33.70
N PRO A 494 30.87 -21.83 34.04
CA PRO A 494 31.06 -21.34 35.41
C PRO A 494 29.78 -20.82 36.08
N ASP A 495 28.99 -19.98 35.39
CA ASP A 495 27.69 -19.52 35.91
C ASP A 495 26.72 -20.67 36.21
N TYR A 496 26.72 -21.75 35.42
CA TYR A 496 25.88 -22.90 35.72
C TYR A 496 26.37 -23.58 37.00
N GLN A 497 27.66 -23.87 37.08
CA GLN A 497 28.29 -24.57 38.21
C GLN A 497 28.16 -23.81 39.53
N GLU A 498 28.32 -22.49 39.51
CA GLU A 498 28.18 -21.67 40.70
C GLU A 498 26.73 -21.66 41.20
N TYR A 499 25.76 -21.45 40.31
CA TYR A 499 24.37 -21.22 40.71
C TYR A 499 23.55 -22.49 40.90
N ILE A 500 23.95 -23.60 40.28
CA ILE A 500 23.33 -24.90 40.52
C ILE A 500 23.59 -25.41 41.95
N GLN A 501 24.69 -24.96 42.59
CA GLN A 501 25.07 -25.38 43.95
C GLN A 501 24.47 -24.50 45.06
N LYS A 502 23.91 -23.33 44.75
CA LYS A 502 23.36 -22.41 45.76
C LYS A 502 22.18 -23.05 46.50
N SER A 503 21.90 -22.63 47.75
CA SER A 503 20.75 -23.16 48.48
C SER A 503 19.45 -22.63 47.89
N VAL A 504 18.51 -23.51 47.57
CA VAL A 504 17.14 -23.10 47.25
C VAL A 504 16.51 -22.61 48.55
N PRO A 505 15.97 -21.38 48.60
CA PRO A 505 15.28 -20.89 49.79
C PRO A 505 14.18 -21.87 50.22
N SER A 506 14.08 -22.17 51.51
CA SER A 506 12.89 -22.84 52.04
C SER A 506 11.74 -21.86 51.89
N PHE A 507 10.81 -22.16 51.00
CA PHE A 507 9.63 -21.34 50.78
C PHE A 507 8.48 -21.76 51.68
#